data_AF-A0A839S230-F1
#
_entry.id   AF-A0A839S230-F1
#
_cell.length_a   1.000
_cell.length_b   1.000
_cell.length_c   1.000
_cell.angle_alpha   90.00
_cell.angle_beta   90.00
_cell.angle_gamma   90.00
#
_symmetry.space_group_name_H-M   'P 1'
#
loop_
_entity.id
_entity.type
_entity.pdbx_description
1 polymer ?
#
loop_
_entity_poly.entity_id
_entity_poly.type
_entity_poly.pdbx_seq_one_letter_code
_entity_poly.pdbx_strand_id
1 'polypeptide(L)' 'MFDGVARWWDGFELWLAQQWFPLQFVLVVAVLLPICAAATWLLGRGVDFAMNVIGRLRPGRPDEQAGRPNGGRRRS' A
#
# COMPACT_ATOMS: atom_id res chain seq x y z
N MET A 1 -19.04 3.48 25.38
CA MET A 1 -18.46 4.31 24.28
C MET A 1 -18.76 3.70 22.91
N PHE A 2 -18.60 2.39 22.73
CA PHE A 2 -19.04 1.70 21.50
C PHE A 2 -20.57 1.66 21.32
N ASP A 3 -21.34 1.94 22.36
CA ASP A 3 -22.81 1.89 22.36
C ASP A 3 -23.43 2.86 21.34
N GLY A 4 -22.82 4.03 21.14
CA GLY A 4 -23.25 4.98 20.12
C GLY A 4 -23.02 4.47 18.70
N VAL A 5 -21.88 3.83 18.47
CA VAL A 5 -21.54 3.20 17.16
C VAL A 5 -22.43 2.00 16.92
N ALA A 6 -22.67 1.16 17.94
CA ALA A 6 -23.54 0.00 17.85
C ALA A 6 -24.98 0.40 17.51
N ARG A 7 -25.51 1.47 18.11
CA ARG A 7 -26.86 1.96 17.82
C ARG A 7 -26.99 2.57 16.42
N TRP A 8 -25.95 3.24 15.94
CA TRP A 8 -25.91 3.74 14.56
C TRP A 8 -25.80 2.58 13.56
N TRP A 9 -25.00 1.56 13.87
CA TRP A 9 -24.84 0.36 13.07
C TRP A 9 -26.13 -0.47 12.99
N ASP A 10 -26.86 -0.61 14.10
CA ASP A 10 -28.18 -1.27 14.14
C ASP A 10 -29.18 -0.61 13.18
N GLY A 11 -29.20 0.73 13.12
CA GLY A 11 -30.00 1.47 12.14
C GLY A 11 -29.53 1.25 10.69
N PHE A 12 -28.22 1.10 10.48
CA PHE A 12 -27.66 0.76 9.17
C PHE A 12 -28.01 -0.66 8.74
N GLU A 13 -28.00 -1.63 9.65
CA GLU A 13 -28.45 -3.01 9.41
C GLU A 13 -29.93 -3.06 9.01
N LEU A 14 -30.79 -2.32 9.71
CA LEU A 14 -32.21 -2.21 9.37
C LEU A 14 -32.43 -1.58 7.97
N TRP A 15 -31.68 -0.53 7.65
CA TRP A 15 -31.73 0.09 6.32
C TRP A 15 -31.30 -0.88 5.22
N LEU A 16 -30.22 -1.63 5.45
CA LEU A 16 -29.72 -2.67 4.53
C LEU A 16 -30.74 -3.80 4.36
N ALA A 17 -31.34 -4.28 5.45
CA ALA A 17 -32.30 -5.39 5.43
C ALA A 17 -33.57 -5.05 4.63
N GLN A 18 -33.95 -3.78 4.58
CA GLN A 18 -35.07 -3.28 3.77
C GLN A 18 -34.74 -3.18 2.26
N GLN A 19 -33.46 -3.19 1.87
CA GLN A 19 -33.10 -3.03 0.46
C GLN A 19 -33.42 -4.25 -0.39
N TRP A 20 -33.69 -4.00 -1.67
CA TRP A 20 -33.86 -5.05 -2.68
C TRP A 20 -32.58 -5.87 -2.87
N PHE A 21 -32.74 -7.17 -3.15
CA PHE A 21 -31.63 -8.13 -3.29
C PHE A 21 -30.48 -7.68 -4.23
N PRO A 22 -30.74 -7.11 -5.43
CA PRO A 22 -29.66 -6.63 -6.30
C PRO A 22 -28.89 -5.45 -5.70
N LEU A 23 -29.55 -4.59 -4.94
CA LEU A 23 -28.94 -3.41 -4.35
C LEU A 23 -27.95 -3.79 -3.24
N GLN A 24 -28.31 -4.77 -2.41
CA GLN A 24 -27.42 -5.33 -1.38
C GLN A 24 -26.15 -5.91 -2.03
N PHE A 25 -26.29 -6.66 -3.12
CA PHE A 25 -25.14 -7.24 -3.83
C PHE A 25 -24.21 -6.17 -4.40
N VAL A 26 -24.77 -5.14 -5.05
CA VAL A 26 -23.98 -4.02 -5.58
C VAL A 26 -23.25 -3.29 -4.45
N LEU A 27 -23.90 -3.05 -3.31
CA LEU A 27 -23.25 -2.43 -2.14
C LEU A 27 -22.10 -3.29 -1.61
N VAL A 28 -22.30 -4.60 -1.47
CA VAL A 28 -21.26 -5.54 -1.05
C VAL A 28 -20.09 -5.51 -2.01
N VAL A 29 -20.32 -5.60 -3.32
CA VAL A 29 -19.26 -5.53 -4.34
C VAL A 29 -18.55 -4.18 -4.30
N ALA A 30 -19.31 -3.08 -4.18
CA ALA A 30 -18.78 -1.72 -4.12
C ALA A 30 -17.93 -1.46 -2.87
N VAL A 31 -18.13 -2.20 -1.78
CA VAL A 31 -17.32 -2.10 -0.55
C VAL A 31 -16.18 -3.12 -0.54
N LEU A 32 -16.44 -4.36 -0.96
CA LEU A 32 -15.47 -5.45 -0.91
C LEU A 32 -14.36 -5.28 -1.95
N LEU A 33 -14.68 -4.86 -3.17
CA LEU A 33 -13.68 -4.60 -4.20
C LEU A 33 -12.64 -3.54 -3.79
N PRO A 34 -13.02 -2.34 -3.31
CA PRO A 34 -12.03 -1.38 -2.86
C PRO A 34 -11.30 -1.82 -1.60
N ILE A 35 -11.91 -2.60 -0.70
CA ILE A 35 -11.17 -3.18 0.44
C ILE A 35 -10.11 -4.16 -0.04
N CYS A 36 -10.43 -5.01 -1.00
CA CYS A 36 -9.48 -5.94 -1.60
C CYS A 36 -8.35 -5.19 -2.32
N ALA A 37 -8.70 -4.17 -3.11
CA ALA A 37 -7.73 -3.30 -3.78
C ALA A 37 -6.86 -2.52 -2.78
N ALA A 38 -7.45 -2.04 -1.68
CA ALA A 38 -6.73 -1.37 -0.61
C ALA A 38 -5.77 -2.32 0.09
N ALA A 39 -6.16 -3.58 0.32
CA ALA A 39 -5.30 -4.60 0.91
C ALA A 39 -4.10 -4.91 0.01
N THR A 40 -4.32 -5.12 -1.29
CA THR A 40 -3.22 -5.35 -2.24
C THR A 40 -2.32 -4.12 -2.37
N TRP A 41 -2.90 -2.92 -2.39
CA TRP A 41 -2.14 -1.67 -2.40
C TRP A 41 -1.30 -1.51 -1.12
N LEU A 42 -1.87 -1.83 0.05
CA LEU A 42 -1.18 -1.74 1.33
C LEU A 42 -0.01 -2.73 1.41
N LEU A 43 -0.19 -3.94 0.88
CA LEU A 43 0.89 -4.92 0.77
C LEU A 43 2.01 -4.39 -0.13
N GLY A 44 1.68 -3.87 -1.32
CA GLY A 44 2.67 -3.25 -2.21
C GLY A 44 3.40 -2.09 -1.54
N ARG A 45 2.65 -1.17 -0.92
CA ARG A 45 3.20 -0.01 -0.21
C ARG A 45 4.10 -0.40 0.96
N GLY A 46 3.71 -1.44 1.71
CA GLY A 46 4.47 -2.00 2.82
C GLY A 46 5.79 -2.60 2.35
N VAL A 47 5.78 -3.31 1.22
CA VAL A 47 6.99 -3.86 0.59
C VAL A 47 7.93 -2.74 0.13
N ASP A 48 7.41 -1.72 -0.57
CA ASP A 48 8.22 -0.57 -1.01
C ASP A 48 8.85 0.17 0.16
N PHE A 49 8.07 0.36 1.24
CA PHE A 49 8.56 0.98 2.47
C PHE A 49 9.67 0.13 3.11
N ALA A 50 9.46 -1.18 3.23
CA ALA A 50 10.46 -2.10 3.76
C ALA A 50 11.74 -2.10 2.92
N MET A 51 11.65 -2.12 1.59
CA MET A 51 12.82 -2.06 0.71
C MET A 51 13.58 -0.74 0.83
N ASN A 52 12.88 0.40 0.97
CA ASN A 52 13.52 1.70 1.16
C ASN A 52 14.26 1.76 2.52
N VAL A 53 13.67 1.22 3.58
CA VAL A 53 14.31 1.13 4.89
C VAL A 53 15.54 0.22 4.85
N ILE A 54 15.43 -0.96 4.22
CA ILE A 54 16.55 -1.91 4.09
C ILE A 54 17.66 -1.35 3.19
N GLY A 55 17.31 -0.67 2.10
CA GLY A 55 18.27 -0.03 1.18
C GLY A 55 19.08 1.08 1.85
N ARG A 56 18.47 1.83 2.78
CA ARG A 56 19.19 2.82 3.61
C ARG A 56 20.13 2.19 4.63
N LEU A 57 19.83 0.97 5.07
CA LEU A 57 20.66 0.21 6.00
C LEU A 57 21.79 -0.53 5.31
N ARG A 58 21.75 -0.70 3.98
CA ARG A 58 22.89 -1.21 3.20
C ARG A 58 23.90 -0.06 3.08
N PRO A 59 25.00 -0.07 3.86
CA PRO A 59 26.06 0.89 3.64
C PRO A 59 26.54 0.62 2.22
N GLY A 60 26.56 1.66 1.39
CA GLY A 60 27.06 1.56 0.03
C GLY A 60 28.38 0.81 0.06
N ARG A 61 28.48 -0.26 -0.73
CA ARG A 61 29.80 -0.68 -1.21
C ARG A 61 30.32 0.56 -1.92
N PRO A 62 31.33 1.28 -1.39
CA PRO A 62 31.86 2.43 -2.07
C PRO A 62 32.42 1.92 -3.39
N ASP A 63 31.78 2.34 -4.46
CA ASP A 63 32.32 2.52 -5.79
C ASP A 63 33.74 1.97 -5.94
N GLU A 64 33.83 0.71 -6.39
CA GLU A 64 35.05 0.11 -6.94
C GLU A 64 35.38 0.75 -8.32
N GLN A 65 35.06 2.04 -8.47
CA GLN A 65 35.39 2.95 -9.55
C GLN A 65 36.40 4.02 -9.10
N ALA A 66 36.75 4.10 -7.81
CA ALA A 66 37.80 4.99 -7.31
C ALA A 66 39.25 4.49 -7.57
N GLY A 67 39.44 3.54 -8.50
CA GLY A 67 40.70 2.78 -8.63
C GLY A 67 41.30 2.65 -10.03
N ARG A 68 40.91 3.47 -11.02
CA ARG A 68 41.72 3.59 -12.25
C ARG A 68 42.02 5.06 -12.59
N PRO A 69 43.05 5.65 -11.99
CA PRO A 69 43.74 6.76 -12.63
C PRO A 69 44.48 6.17 -13.84
N ASN A 70 43.83 6.09 -15.01
CA ASN A 70 44.57 5.85 -16.24
C ASN A 70 45.31 7.14 -16.60
N GLY A 71 46.52 7.23 -16.06
CA GLY A 71 47.47 8.26 -16.34
C GLY A 71 47.73 8.42 -17.84
N GLY A 72 47.63 9.68 -18.25
CA GLY A 72 48.32 10.32 -19.36
C GLY A 72 48.78 9.47 -20.55
N ARG A 73 48.32 9.88 -21.73
CA ARG A 73 49.26 10.14 -22.84
C ARG A 73 48.71 11.12 -23.86
N ARG A 74 49.34 12.31 -23.81
CA ARG A 74 49.88 13.07 -24.95
C ARG A 74 48.89 13.59 -25.99
N ARG A 75 48.60 14.88 -25.83
CA ARG A 75 48.54 15.85 -26.92
C ARG A 75 49.67 15.60 -27.93
N SER A 76 49.32 15.40 -29.19
CA SER A 76 50.11 15.74 -30.39
C SER A 76 49.14 15.90 -31.55
#